data_AF-A0A956HUU3-F1
#
_entry.id   AF-A0A956HUU3-F1
#
_cell.length_a   1.000
_cell.length_b   1.000
_cell.length_c   1.000
_cell.angle_alpha   90.00
_cell.angle_beta   90.00
_cell.angle_gamma   90.00
#
_symmetry.space_group_name_H-M   'P 1'
#
loop_
_entity.id
_entity.type
_entity.pdbx_description
1 polymer ?
#
loop_
_entity_poly.entity_id
_entity_poly.type
_entity_poly.pdbx_seq_one_letter_code
_entity_poly.pdbx_strand_id
1 'polypeptide(L)'
;MSNELRTTAVGFVFSLLLCGCGASLVTSTRGTRGAEVGVVKYLNQGMGAVIDSRRQSALELMQRDCGGAYEIVWERSFAEAIHYRLMGPDLRDYGSATENQDYWYIGYVCEHQRSSARR
;
A
#
# COMPACT_ATOMS: atom_id res chain seq x y z
N MET A 1 -52.27 28.35 2.67
CA MET A 1 -51.15 28.78 1.81
C MET A 1 -49.93 28.81 2.73
N SER A 2 -49.21 27.68 2.87
CA SER A 2 -48.07 27.29 2.00
C SER A 2 -46.88 28.24 2.29
N ASN A 3 -45.73 27.84 2.83
CA ASN A 3 -44.95 26.64 2.57
C ASN A 3 -43.97 26.28 3.71
N GLU A 4 -43.72 24.98 3.84
CA GLU A 4 -42.73 24.34 4.69
C GLU A 4 -41.31 24.52 4.12
N LEU A 5 -40.37 25.04 4.91
CA LEU A 5 -38.94 25.01 4.57
C LEU A 5 -38.34 23.66 5.02
N ARG A 6 -38.34 22.69 4.09
CA ARG A 6 -37.56 21.46 4.22
C ARG A 6 -36.08 21.76 3.96
N THR A 7 -35.29 21.81 5.02
CA THR A 7 -33.82 21.87 4.93
C THR A 7 -33.26 20.46 5.08
N THR A 8 -33.26 19.72 3.99
CA THR A 8 -32.52 18.46 3.82
C THR A 8 -31.30 18.73 2.95
N ALA A 9 -30.18 18.08 3.26
CA ALA A 9 -28.95 17.99 2.48
C ALA A 9 -27.83 19.02 2.77
N VAL A 10 -27.15 18.82 3.91
CA VAL A 10 -25.70 19.07 3.99
C VAL A 10 -25.08 17.91 4.76
N GLY A 11 -24.83 16.80 4.06
CA GLY A 11 -24.33 15.57 4.70
C GLY A 11 -23.69 14.59 3.71
N PHE A 12 -23.01 15.10 2.67
CA PHE A 12 -22.48 14.23 1.61
C PHE A 12 -21.19 14.77 0.95
N VAL A 13 -20.22 15.26 1.74
CA VAL A 13 -18.92 15.73 1.21
C VAL A 13 -17.70 15.29 2.03
N PHE A 14 -17.76 14.18 2.80
CA PHE A 14 -16.61 13.73 3.60
C PHE A 14 -16.36 12.21 3.59
N SER A 15 -16.50 11.57 2.42
CA SER A 15 -16.27 10.11 2.30
C SER A 15 -15.50 9.70 1.05
N LEU A 16 -14.45 10.45 0.65
CA LEU A 16 -13.72 10.15 -0.60
C LEU A 16 -12.19 10.22 -0.58
N LEU A 17 -11.49 10.43 0.55
CA LEU A 17 -10.03 10.70 0.51
C LEU A 17 -9.22 10.06 1.65
N LEU A 18 -9.50 8.80 2.01
CA LEU A 18 -8.59 7.99 2.84
C LEU A 18 -8.22 6.66 2.16
N CYS A 19 -8.15 6.64 0.83
CA CYS A 19 -7.24 5.69 0.15
C CYS A 19 -5.81 6.18 0.38
N GLY A 20 -5.35 6.12 1.64
CA GLY A 20 -3.95 6.28 1.97
C GLY A 20 -3.21 5.11 1.34
N CYS A 21 -2.62 5.33 0.16
CA CYS A 21 -1.68 4.41 -0.47
C CYS A 21 -0.38 4.35 0.36
N GLY A 22 -0.48 3.90 1.60
CA GLY A 22 0.65 3.74 2.52
C GLY A 22 1.49 2.49 2.23
N ALA A 23 0.91 1.56 1.48
CA ALA A 23 1.51 0.32 1.05
C ALA A 23 1.24 0.08 -0.44
N SER A 24 2.08 -0.72 -1.07
CA SER A 24 1.98 -1.07 -2.48
C SER A 24 2.19 -2.57 -2.68
N LEU A 25 1.48 -3.13 -3.66
CA LEU A 25 1.64 -4.52 -4.06
C LEU A 25 2.81 -4.62 -5.05
N VAL A 26 3.87 -5.30 -4.65
CA VAL A 26 5.08 -5.53 -5.47
C VAL A 26 4.87 -6.72 -6.39
N THR A 27 4.25 -7.77 -5.89
CA THR A 27 3.89 -8.96 -6.68
C THR A 27 2.55 -9.47 -6.18
N SER A 28 1.61 -9.67 -7.10
CA SER A 28 0.30 -10.25 -6.81
C SER A 28 0.37 -11.77 -6.87
N THR A 29 -0.44 -12.44 -6.05
CA THR A 29 -0.71 -13.88 -6.15
C THR A 29 -1.68 -14.21 -7.31
N ARG A 30 -2.41 -13.20 -7.81
CA ARG A 30 -3.41 -13.31 -8.88
C ARG A 30 -2.82 -12.85 -10.21
N GLY A 31 -2.31 -13.79 -11.00
CA GLY A 31 -2.04 -13.54 -12.44
C GLY A 31 -0.69 -14.03 -12.95
N THR A 32 0.25 -14.32 -12.06
CA THR A 32 1.54 -14.93 -12.42
C THR A 32 1.43 -16.43 -12.20
N ARG A 33 1.37 -17.20 -13.31
CA ARG A 33 1.55 -18.66 -13.31
C ARG A 33 2.95 -18.96 -12.73
N GLY A 34 3.04 -19.10 -11.41
CA GLY A 34 4.27 -19.45 -10.70
C GLY A 34 4.65 -18.57 -9.50
N ALA A 35 4.01 -17.44 -9.24
CA ALA A 35 4.26 -16.72 -7.98
C ALA A 35 3.39 -17.34 -6.88
N GLU A 36 3.95 -18.32 -6.18
CA GLU A 36 3.31 -18.91 -4.99
C GLU A 36 3.20 -17.89 -3.86
N VAL A 37 4.05 -16.86 -3.86
CA VAL A 37 4.16 -15.86 -2.80
C VAL A 37 3.87 -14.47 -3.38
N GLY A 38 2.89 -13.78 -2.82
CA GLY A 38 2.65 -12.35 -3.04
C GLY A 38 3.58 -11.52 -2.17
N VAL A 39 3.89 -10.30 -2.60
CA VAL A 39 4.76 -9.38 -1.86
C VAL A 39 4.12 -8.00 -1.81
N VAL A 40 3.94 -7.46 -0.62
CA VAL A 40 3.59 -6.05 -0.40
C VAL A 40 4.77 -5.32 0.22
N LYS A 41 4.89 -4.02 -0.06
CA LYS A 41 5.87 -3.14 0.59
C LYS A 41 5.23 -1.88 1.15
N TYR A 42 5.77 -1.38 2.26
CA TYR A 42 5.36 -0.11 2.86
C TYR A 42 6.55 0.65 3.45
N LEU A 43 6.46 1.98 3.49
CA LEU A 43 7.53 2.85 3.98
C LEU A 43 7.60 2.81 5.51
N ASN A 44 8.75 2.39 6.05
CA ASN A 44 9.03 2.24 7.47
C ASN A 44 9.76 3.44 8.08
N GLN A 45 9.34 4.65 7.70
CA GLN A 45 9.96 5.88 8.17
C GLN A 45 8.90 6.87 8.66
N GLY A 46 9.22 7.59 9.74
CA GLY A 46 8.37 8.59 10.36
C GLY A 46 7.87 8.18 11.75
N MET A 47 6.78 8.81 12.19
CA MET A 47 6.17 8.55 13.49
C MET A 47 5.56 7.16 13.56
N GLY A 48 5.61 6.51 14.73
CA GLY A 48 5.07 5.15 14.94
C GLY A 48 3.64 4.97 14.43
N ALA A 49 2.73 5.90 14.75
CA ALA A 49 1.34 5.85 14.29
C ALA A 49 1.20 5.86 12.75
N VAL A 50 2.11 6.53 12.04
CA VAL A 50 2.13 6.55 10.57
C VAL A 50 2.64 5.21 10.03
N ILE A 51 3.67 4.65 10.65
CA ILE A 51 4.21 3.33 10.30
C ILE A 51 3.14 2.25 10.51
N ASP A 52 2.45 2.27 11.66
CA ASP A 52 1.37 1.33 11.98
C ASP A 52 0.21 1.43 10.99
N SER A 53 -0.19 2.66 10.63
CA SER A 53 -1.22 2.89 9.61
C SER A 53 -0.83 2.31 8.25
N ARG A 54 0.43 2.48 7.83
CA ARG A 54 0.93 1.92 6.57
C ARG A 54 1.02 0.40 6.59
N ARG A 55 1.45 -0.17 7.72
CA ARG A 55 1.45 -1.62 7.92
C ARG A 55 0.04 -2.16 7.82
N GLN A 56 -0.93 -1.52 8.47
CA GLN A 56 -2.35 -1.89 8.36
C GLN A 56 -2.85 -1.85 6.91
N SER A 57 -2.48 -0.81 6.14
CA SER A 57 -2.78 -0.77 4.70
C SER A 57 -2.15 -1.92 3.92
N ALA A 58 -0.94 -2.36 4.28
CA ALA A 58 -0.31 -3.53 3.67
C ALA A 58 -1.11 -4.81 3.97
N LEU A 59 -1.55 -4.99 5.22
CA LEU A 59 -2.40 -6.12 5.63
C LEU A 59 -3.72 -6.18 4.84
N GLU A 60 -4.36 -5.03 4.65
CA GLU A 60 -5.60 -4.92 3.87
C GLU A 60 -5.38 -5.24 2.39
N LEU A 61 -4.24 -4.83 1.82
CA LEU A 61 -3.87 -5.18 0.45
C LEU A 61 -3.68 -6.69 0.29
N MET A 62 -2.99 -7.35 1.24
CA MET A 62 -2.82 -8.81 1.23
C MET A 62 -4.17 -9.53 1.30
N GLN A 63 -5.05 -9.11 2.21
CA GLN A 63 -6.39 -9.67 2.32
C GLN A 63 -7.20 -9.51 1.04
N ARG A 64 -7.12 -8.33 0.40
CA ARG A 64 -7.81 -8.04 -0.86
C ARG A 64 -7.26 -8.86 -2.01
N ASP A 65 -5.93 -9.01 -2.09
CA ASP A 65 -5.24 -9.81 -3.10
C ASP A 65 -5.57 -11.29 -2.94
N CYS A 66 -5.69 -11.80 -1.72
CA CYS A 66 -6.13 -13.18 -1.48
C CYS A 66 -7.65 -13.37 -1.57
N GLY A 67 -8.44 -12.30 -1.41
CA GLY A 67 -9.90 -12.37 -1.36
C GLY A 67 -10.39 -13.06 -0.08
N GLY A 68 -9.60 -12.98 0.99
CA GLY A 68 -9.85 -13.73 2.22
C GLY A 68 -8.56 -13.92 3.03
N ALA A 69 -8.47 -15.07 3.68
CA ALA A 69 -7.36 -15.39 4.57
C ALA A 69 -6.03 -15.58 3.81
N TYR A 70 -4.96 -15.16 4.47
CA TYR A 70 -3.59 -15.22 4.00
C TYR A 70 -2.67 -15.51 5.19
N GLU A 71 -1.45 -15.94 4.88
CA GLU A 71 -0.41 -16.22 5.86
C GLU A 71 0.84 -15.44 5.48
N ILE A 72 1.44 -14.77 6.47
CA ILE A 72 2.72 -14.10 6.30
C ILE A 72 3.83 -15.17 6.38
N VAL A 73 4.59 -15.32 5.31
CA VAL A 73 5.72 -16.26 5.24
C VAL A 73 6.99 -15.61 5.77
N TRP A 74 7.19 -14.33 5.46
CA TRP A 74 8.33 -13.56 5.91
C TRP A 74 8.00 -12.07 5.93
N GLU A 75 8.67 -11.36 6.81
CA GLU A 75 8.64 -9.90 6.91
C GLU A 75 10.12 -9.48 7.02
N ARG A 76 10.60 -8.58 6.15
CA ARG A 76 12.00 -8.09 6.17
C ARG A 76 12.08 -6.62 5.77
N SER A 77 13.04 -5.90 6.35
CA SER A 77 13.36 -4.54 5.92
C SER A 77 14.43 -4.56 4.83
N PHE A 78 14.27 -3.68 3.84
CA PHE A 78 15.27 -3.41 2.82
C PHE A 78 15.41 -1.89 2.67
N ALA A 79 16.64 -1.42 2.71
CA ALA A 79 16.93 -0.03 2.37
C ALA A 79 16.93 0.12 0.85
N GLU A 80 16.10 1.02 0.33
CA GLU A 80 16.07 1.36 -1.09
C GLU A 80 16.67 2.75 -1.29
N ALA A 81 17.64 2.85 -2.20
CA ALA A 81 18.13 4.13 -2.65
C ALA A 81 17.15 4.70 -3.68
N ILE A 82 16.52 5.83 -3.35
CA ILE A 82 15.70 6.58 -4.29
C ILE A 82 16.56 7.67 -4.90
N HIS A 83 16.74 7.58 -6.22
CA HIS A 83 17.38 8.63 -7.00
C HIS A 83 16.32 9.61 -7.48
N TYR A 84 16.41 10.86 -7.08
CA TYR A 84 15.58 11.93 -7.62
C TYR A 84 16.43 12.93 -8.38
N ARG A 85 15.88 13.35 -9.52
CA ARG A 85 16.46 14.42 -10.32
C ARG A 85 15.93 15.74 -9.78
N LEU A 86 16.82 16.55 -9.22
CA LEU A 86 16.47 17.89 -8.81
C LEU A 86 16.35 18.74 -10.07
N MET A 87 15.13 19.21 -10.35
CA MET A 87 14.91 20.22 -11.38
C MET A 87 15.10 21.60 -10.73
N GLY A 88 16.20 22.26 -11.06
CA GLY A 88 16.38 23.67 -10.76
C GLY A 88 15.45 24.56 -11.60
N PRO A 89 15.26 25.84 -11.22
CA PRO A 89 14.49 26.80 -12.01
C PRO A 89 15.11 27.08 -13.39
N ASP A 90 16.42 26.84 -13.54
CA ASP A 90 17.11 26.83 -14.83
C ASP A 90 17.31 25.38 -15.32
N LEU A 91 16.83 25.08 -16.53
CA LEU A 91 16.93 23.77 -17.20
C LEU A 91 18.37 23.27 -17.45
N ARG A 92 19.38 24.03 -17.02
CA ARG A 92 20.81 23.73 -17.22
C ARG A 92 21.48 23.20 -15.95
N ASP A 93 20.85 23.33 -14.79
CA ASP A 93 21.41 22.90 -13.51
C ASP A 93 20.69 21.63 -13.02
N TYR A 94 21.22 20.48 -13.43
CA TYR A 94 20.69 19.17 -13.03
C TYR A 94 21.53 18.64 -11.86
N GLY A 95 20.99 18.77 -10.65
CA GLY A 95 21.48 18.00 -9.50
C GLY A 95 20.85 16.60 -9.48
N SER A 96 21.63 15.59 -9.12
CA SER A 96 21.09 14.29 -8.69
C SER A 96 21.28 14.15 -7.20
N ALA A 97 20.22 13.81 -6.48
CA ALA A 97 20.31 13.47 -5.08
C ALA A 97 19.79 12.04 -4.86
N THR A 98 20.40 11.38 -3.88
CA THR A 98 20.07 10.01 -3.49
C THR A 98 19.70 10.04 -2.04
N GLU A 99 18.52 9.52 -1.72
CA GLU A 99 18.04 9.36 -0.36
C GLU A 99 17.75 7.89 -0.11
N ASN A 100 18.21 7.37 1.03
CA ASN A 100 17.94 6.01 1.44
C ASN A 100 16.62 5.97 2.22
N GLN A 101 15.67 5.18 1.72
CA GLN A 101 14.40 4.95 2.38
C GLN A 101 14.33 3.52 2.92
N ASP A 102 13.93 3.39 4.18
CA ASP A 102 13.73 2.09 4.82
C ASP A 102 12.31 1.59 4.51
N TYR A 103 12.23 0.53 3.71
CA TYR A 103 10.97 -0.14 3.41
C TYR A 103 10.89 -1.47 4.14
N TRP A 104 9.68 -1.82 4.60
CA TRP A 104 9.36 -3.21 4.95
C TRP A 104 8.70 -3.89 3.77
N TYR A 105 9.06 -5.15 3.61
CA TYR A 105 8.52 -6.08 2.65
C TYR A 105 7.88 -7.23 3.40
N ILE A 106 6.63 -7.57 3.05
CA ILE A 106 5.92 -8.71 3.60
C ILE A 106 5.62 -9.67 2.46
N GLY A 107 6.19 -10.87 2.56
CA GLY A 107 5.83 -12.00 1.70
C GLY A 107 4.69 -12.79 2.31
N TYR A 108 3.67 -13.09 1.51
CA TYR A 108 2.48 -13.78 1.96
C TYR A 108 1.99 -14.81 0.94
N VAL A 109 1.22 -15.78 1.41
CA VAL A 109 0.54 -16.78 0.58
C VAL A 109 -0.95 -16.79 0.91
N CYS A 110 -1.79 -17.09 -0.08
CA CYS A 110 -3.22 -17.21 0.18
C CYS A 110 -3.56 -18.62 0.68
N GLU A 111 -4.41 -18.73 1.71
CA GLU A 111 -4.69 -20.04 2.33
C GLU A 111 -5.26 -21.07 1.33
N HIS A 112 -6.10 -20.63 0.39
CA HIS A 112 -6.68 -21.50 -0.62
C HIS A 112 -5.63 -22.13 -1.55
N GLN A 113 -4.52 -21.44 -1.82
CA GLN A 113 -3.42 -21.97 -2.62
C GLN A 113 -2.70 -23.12 -1.89
N ARG A 114 -2.55 -23.02 -0.56
CA ARG A 114 -1.91 -24.05 0.27
C ARG A 114 -2.70 -25.36 0.30
N SER A 115 -4.03 -25.28 0.24
CA SER A 115 -4.91 -26.47 0.21
C SER A 115 -4.76 -27.31 -1.07
N SER A 116 -4.32 -26.70 -2.16
CA SER A 116 -4.14 -27.35 -3.46
C SER A 116 -2.79 -28.08 -3.58
N ALA A 117 -1.77 -27.64 -2.84
CA ALA A 117 -0.43 -28.22 -2.87
C ALA A 117 -0.25 -29.47 -1.98
N ARG A 118 -1.26 -29.83 -1.16
CA ARG A 118 -1.22 -31.01 -0.25
C ARG A 118 -1.97 -32.24 -0.77
N ARG A 119 -2.47 -32.23 -2.01
CA ARG A 119 -3.09 -33.39 -2.66
C ARG A 119 -2.12 -33.95 -3.70
#